data_AF-A0A075HW80-F1
#
_entry.id   AF-A0A075HW80-F1
#
_cell.length_a   1.000
_cell.length_b   1.000
_cell.length_c   1.000
_cell.angle_alpha   90.00
_cell.angle_beta   90.00
_cell.angle_gamma   90.00
#
_symmetry.space_group_name_H-M   'P 1'
#
loop_
_entity.id
_entity.type
_entity.pdbx_description
1 polymer ?
#
loop_
_entity_poly.entity_id
_entity_poly.type
_entity_poly.pdbx_seq_one_letter_code
_entity_poly.pdbx_strand_id
1 'polypeptide(L)'
;MRIQREISEEFIEAGTSKGNIRELIMAKMKENGDKCKCIRCREIGLKQLKEKIEMQEYDIEIKNTRYESSEGEEHFISAEEKNSKSLIGFVRMRIPSDKAHRKEIIENTAIIRELHVYGQVVPIGERDAKSWQHKGIGIRLMQEAERIAKDDMSMRKLLVISAVGTREYYKKLGYELEGPYMAKRF
;
A
#
# COMPACT_ATOMS: atom_id res chain seq x y z
N MET A 1 -3.98 9.54 4.39
CA MET A 1 -4.38 10.91 4.80
C MET A 1 -5.67 10.86 5.61
N ARG A 2 -5.77 11.64 6.69
CA ARG A 2 -6.98 11.80 7.52
C ARG A 2 -7.55 13.20 7.25
N ILE A 3 -8.87 13.30 7.13
CA ILE A 3 -9.54 14.61 7.04
C ILE A 3 -9.49 15.20 8.45
N GLN A 4 -8.54 16.11 8.66
CA GLN A 4 -8.31 16.85 9.90
C GLN A 4 -7.63 18.17 9.54
N ARG A 5 -7.62 19.10 10.50
CA ARG A 5 -6.87 20.35 10.40
C ARG A 5 -6.11 20.59 11.69
N GLU A 6 -5.03 21.34 11.59
CA GLU A 6 -4.24 21.82 12.72
C GLU A 6 -4.45 23.34 12.89
N ILE A 7 -5.70 23.77 12.72
CA ILE A 7 -6.13 25.16 12.93
C ILE A 7 -7.15 25.14 14.07
N SER A 8 -6.84 25.87 15.14
CA SER A 8 -7.74 26.02 16.28
C SER A 8 -9.00 26.80 15.90
N GLU A 9 -10.10 26.53 16.62
CA GLU A 9 -11.41 27.07 16.27
C GLU A 9 -11.50 28.59 16.38
N GLU A 10 -10.76 29.19 17.31
CA GLU A 10 -10.70 30.63 17.53
C GLU A 10 -10.13 31.43 16.34
N PHE A 11 -9.40 30.76 15.43
CA PHE A 11 -8.83 31.38 14.23
C PHE A 11 -9.75 31.24 13.00
N ILE A 12 -10.98 30.77 13.17
CA ILE A 12 -11.91 30.50 12.07
C ILE A 12 -12.99 31.55 12.02
N GLU A 13 -12.88 32.45 11.05
CA GLU A 13 -13.86 33.51 10.84
C GLU A 13 -15.12 33.00 10.13
N ALA A 14 -14.98 32.03 9.20
CA ALA A 14 -16.09 31.42 8.46
C ALA A 14 -15.76 30.00 8.00
N GLY A 15 -16.80 29.21 7.71
CA GLY A 15 -16.69 27.81 7.27
C GLY A 15 -16.97 26.81 8.40
N THR A 16 -16.60 25.54 8.20
CA THR A 16 -16.88 24.51 9.21
C THR A 16 -15.94 24.67 10.39
N SER A 17 -16.46 24.84 11.61
CA SER A 17 -15.67 24.86 12.84
C SER A 17 -15.45 23.47 13.44
N LYS A 18 -16.02 22.40 12.88
CA LYS A 18 -15.91 21.06 13.47
C LYS A 18 -14.59 20.37 13.12
N GLY A 19 -13.85 19.92 14.14
CA GLY A 19 -12.62 19.14 13.97
C GLY A 19 -12.83 17.67 13.52
N ASN A 20 -14.03 17.13 13.65
CA ASN A 20 -14.34 15.71 13.42
C ASN A 20 -15.04 15.40 12.08
N ILE A 21 -14.76 16.18 11.02
CA ILE A 21 -15.42 16.05 9.70
C ILE A 21 -15.47 14.62 9.16
N ARG A 22 -14.38 13.85 9.31
CA ARG A 22 -14.34 12.46 8.84
C ARG A 22 -15.45 11.61 9.48
N GLU A 23 -15.70 11.79 10.77
CA GLU A 23 -16.72 11.05 11.50
C GLU A 23 -18.12 11.38 10.97
N LEU A 24 -18.40 12.67 10.78
CA LEU A 24 -19.67 13.15 10.24
C LEU A 24 -19.95 12.59 8.84
N ILE A 25 -18.94 12.59 7.95
CA ILE A 25 -19.06 12.01 6.61
C ILE A 25 -19.33 10.50 6.69
N MET A 26 -18.61 9.77 7.55
CA MET A 26 -18.82 8.33 7.69
C MET A 26 -20.20 7.99 8.25
N ALA A 27 -20.72 8.79 9.19
CA ALA A 27 -22.09 8.64 9.68
C ALA A 27 -23.10 8.88 8.54
N LYS A 28 -22.90 9.94 7.75
CA LYS A 28 -23.80 10.26 6.64
C LYS A 28 -23.81 9.19 5.54
N MET A 29 -22.64 8.68 5.18
CA MET A 29 -22.52 7.54 4.25
C MET A 29 -23.28 6.32 4.78
N LYS A 30 -23.19 6.03 6.09
CA LYS A 30 -23.91 4.91 6.71
C LYS A 30 -25.43 5.09 6.64
N GLU A 31 -25.93 6.29 6.92
CA GLU A 31 -27.36 6.63 6.77
C GLU A 31 -27.86 6.39 5.34
N ASN A 32 -27.03 6.72 4.34
CA ASN A 32 -27.35 6.56 2.93
C ASN A 32 -27.15 5.12 2.41
N GLY A 33 -26.60 4.21 3.22
CA GLY A 33 -26.24 2.85 2.80
C GLY A 33 -24.95 2.75 1.96
N ASP A 34 -24.19 3.84 1.84
CA ASP A 34 -22.94 3.89 1.09
C ASP A 34 -21.78 3.21 1.83
N LYS A 35 -20.87 2.59 1.07
CA LYS A 35 -19.65 1.95 1.60
C LYS A 35 -18.39 2.52 0.95
N CYS A 36 -17.46 2.97 1.77
CA CYS A 36 -16.16 3.43 1.30
C CYS A 36 -15.22 2.24 1.02
N LYS A 37 -14.69 2.17 -0.22
CA LYS A 37 -13.78 1.10 -0.68
C LYS A 37 -12.32 1.54 -0.78
N CYS A 38 -11.97 2.73 -0.27
CA CYS A 38 -10.59 3.22 -0.36
C CYS A 38 -9.65 2.39 0.52
N ILE A 39 -8.35 2.45 0.19
CA ILE A 39 -7.26 1.81 0.95
C ILE A 39 -7.45 2.00 2.46
N ARG A 40 -7.62 3.24 2.92
CA ARG A 40 -7.77 3.59 4.34
C ARG A 40 -8.96 2.92 5.03
N CYS A 41 -10.08 2.75 4.35
CA CYS A 41 -11.27 2.13 4.94
C CYS A 41 -11.20 0.60 4.92
N ARG A 42 -10.26 0.04 4.17
CA ARG A 42 -10.03 -1.40 4.02
C ARG A 42 -8.86 -1.92 4.85
N GLU A 43 -7.99 -1.05 5.39
CA GLU A 43 -6.82 -1.45 6.19
C GLU A 43 -7.23 -2.38 7.33
N ILE A 44 -6.55 -3.53 7.43
CA ILE A 44 -6.91 -4.58 8.39
C ILE A 44 -6.87 -4.09 9.85
N GLY A 45 -5.88 -3.27 10.22
CA GLY A 45 -5.76 -2.73 11.57
C GLY A 45 -6.93 -1.82 11.99
N LEU A 46 -7.50 -1.07 11.05
CA LEU A 46 -8.66 -0.22 11.32
C LEU A 46 -9.96 -1.01 11.42
N LYS A 47 -10.07 -2.14 10.70
CA LYS A 47 -11.20 -3.05 10.85
C LYS A 47 -11.13 -3.85 12.14
N GLN A 48 -9.96 -4.37 12.51
CA GLN A 48 -9.75 -5.08 13.77
C GLN A 48 -10.20 -4.24 14.97
N LEU A 49 -9.78 -2.96 15.02
CA LEU A 49 -10.21 -2.02 16.06
C LEU A 49 -11.73 -1.77 16.11
N LYS A 50 -12.41 -1.79 14.96
CA LYS A 50 -13.84 -1.48 14.86
C LYS A 50 -14.74 -2.69 15.05
N GLU A 51 -14.31 -3.86 14.60
CA GLU A 51 -15.15 -5.05 14.46
C GLU A 51 -14.80 -6.17 15.47
N LYS A 52 -13.76 -5.98 16.31
CA LYS A 52 -13.32 -6.93 17.35
C LYS A 52 -13.19 -8.39 16.85
N ILE A 53 -12.68 -8.55 15.62
CA ILE A 53 -12.56 -9.86 14.97
C ILE A 53 -11.34 -10.59 15.55
N GLU A 54 -11.56 -11.76 16.14
CA GLU A 54 -10.48 -12.67 16.53
C GLU A 54 -9.85 -13.32 15.30
N MET A 55 -8.52 -13.42 15.31
CA MET A 55 -7.74 -13.91 14.18
C MET A 55 -7.79 -15.43 14.07
N GLN A 56 -8.60 -15.94 13.16
CA GLN A 56 -8.37 -17.23 12.50
C GLN A 56 -7.39 -17.02 11.33
N GLU A 57 -6.77 -18.10 10.83
CA GLU A 57 -5.87 -18.06 9.68
C GLU A 57 -6.52 -17.27 8.52
N TYR A 58 -5.93 -16.13 8.17
CA TYR A 58 -6.44 -15.32 7.07
C TYR A 58 -6.25 -16.08 5.75
N ASP A 59 -7.34 -16.30 5.02
CA ASP A 59 -7.26 -16.74 3.63
C ASP A 59 -6.92 -15.53 2.75
N ILE A 60 -5.64 -15.43 2.37
CA ILE A 60 -5.08 -14.27 1.67
C ILE A 60 -5.05 -14.53 0.17
N GLU A 61 -5.75 -13.68 -0.56
CA GLU A 61 -5.67 -13.57 -2.02
C GLU A 61 -4.77 -12.41 -2.45
N ILE A 62 -4.04 -12.60 -3.55
CA ILE A 62 -3.30 -11.53 -4.22
C ILE A 62 -4.11 -11.09 -5.44
N LYS A 63 -4.34 -9.78 -5.57
CA LYS A 63 -5.04 -9.18 -6.72
C LYS A 63 -4.15 -8.17 -7.42
N ASN A 64 -4.33 -8.03 -8.73
CA ASN A 64 -3.67 -7.01 -9.54
C ASN A 64 -4.74 -6.15 -10.22
N THR A 65 -4.83 -4.87 -9.84
CA THR A 65 -5.69 -3.89 -10.52
C THR A 65 -4.83 -3.00 -11.40
N ARG A 66 -5.07 -3.06 -12.71
CA ARG A 66 -4.36 -2.27 -13.73
C ARG A 66 -5.14 -1.00 -14.07
N TYR A 67 -4.43 0.11 -14.24
CA TYR A 67 -5.03 1.35 -14.73
C TYR A 67 -3.98 2.26 -15.39
N GLU A 68 -4.40 3.02 -16.40
CA GLU A 68 -3.53 4.01 -17.06
C GLU A 68 -3.38 5.26 -16.20
N SER A 69 -2.17 5.82 -16.16
CA SER A 69 -1.89 7.07 -15.46
C SER A 69 -0.66 7.75 -16.04
N SER A 70 -0.81 9.03 -16.44
CA SER A 70 0.28 9.85 -16.98
C SER A 70 1.05 9.14 -18.10
N GLU A 71 0.32 8.62 -19.08
CA GLU A 71 0.86 7.92 -20.27
C GLU A 71 1.64 6.62 -19.98
N GLY A 72 1.63 6.14 -18.74
CA GLY A 72 2.16 4.84 -18.36
C GLY A 72 1.07 3.99 -17.72
N GLU A 73 1.47 2.81 -17.26
CA GLU A 73 0.56 1.85 -16.66
C GLU A 73 0.88 1.63 -15.19
N GLU A 74 -0.15 1.63 -14.34
CA GLU A 74 -0.03 1.33 -12.92
C GLU A 74 -0.64 -0.04 -12.62
N HIS A 75 0.08 -0.82 -11.83
CA HIS A 75 -0.35 -2.07 -11.24
C HIS A 75 -0.47 -1.88 -9.72
N PHE A 76 -1.69 -1.92 -9.22
CA PHE A 76 -1.97 -2.00 -7.80
C PHE A 76 -2.13 -3.46 -7.40
N ILE A 77 -1.05 -4.02 -6.85
CA ILE A 77 -0.98 -5.43 -6.42
C ILE A 77 -1.30 -5.47 -4.93
N SER A 78 -2.43 -6.05 -4.53
CA SER A 78 -2.89 -6.05 -3.14
C SER A 78 -2.97 -7.46 -2.56
N ALA A 79 -2.58 -7.59 -1.29
CA ALA A 79 -2.87 -8.74 -0.45
C ALA A 79 -4.14 -8.43 0.34
N GLU A 80 -5.20 -9.18 0.07
CA GLU A 80 -6.52 -8.98 0.64
C GLU A 80 -7.00 -10.25 1.33
N GLU A 81 -7.72 -10.12 2.43
CA GLU A 81 -8.44 -11.25 3.04
C GLU A 81 -9.74 -11.51 2.25
N LYS A 82 -9.97 -12.76 1.83
CA LYS A 82 -11.03 -13.10 0.87
C LYS A 82 -12.44 -12.70 1.32
N ASN A 83 -12.77 -12.91 2.59
CA ASN A 83 -14.15 -12.75 3.07
C ASN A 83 -14.50 -11.28 3.32
N SER A 84 -13.71 -10.64 4.16
CA SER A 84 -13.87 -9.26 4.60
C SER A 84 -13.37 -8.25 3.57
N LYS A 85 -12.56 -8.67 2.57
CA LYS A 85 -11.90 -7.79 1.60
C LYS A 85 -10.99 -6.76 2.28
N SER A 86 -10.48 -7.10 3.46
CA SER A 86 -9.58 -6.23 4.21
C SER A 86 -8.19 -6.25 3.57
N LEU A 87 -7.58 -5.07 3.45
CA LEU A 87 -6.29 -4.87 2.84
C LEU A 87 -5.19 -5.08 3.89
N ILE A 88 -4.32 -6.06 3.63
CA ILE A 88 -3.20 -6.44 4.50
C ILE A 88 -1.92 -5.74 4.06
N GLY A 89 -1.74 -5.58 2.75
CA GLY A 89 -0.62 -4.86 2.17
C GLY A 89 -0.80 -4.68 0.67
N PHE A 90 0.06 -3.88 0.06
CA PHE A 90 0.03 -3.66 -1.38
C PHE A 90 1.40 -3.22 -1.92
N VAL A 91 1.56 -3.38 -3.22
CA VAL A 91 2.63 -2.83 -4.05
C VAL A 91 2.00 -1.94 -5.11
N ARG A 92 2.57 -0.75 -5.30
CA ARG A 92 2.33 0.09 -6.47
C ARG A 92 3.49 -0.08 -7.42
N MET A 93 3.27 -0.82 -8.50
CA MET A 93 4.24 -0.95 -9.57
C MET A 93 3.80 -0.13 -10.77
N ARG A 94 4.75 0.51 -11.45
CA ARG A 94 4.52 1.32 -12.63
C ARG A 94 5.37 0.81 -13.79
N ILE A 95 4.74 0.69 -14.96
CA ILE A 95 5.43 0.68 -16.24
C ILE A 95 5.48 2.14 -16.72
N PRO A 96 6.68 2.77 -16.74
CA PRO A 96 6.81 4.17 -17.09
C PRO A 96 6.55 4.40 -18.58
N SER A 97 6.21 5.63 -18.94
CA SER A 97 6.16 6.07 -20.34
C SER A 97 7.56 6.37 -20.87
N ASP A 98 7.68 6.52 -22.19
CA ASP A 98 8.92 6.89 -22.87
C ASP A 98 9.46 8.28 -22.48
N LYS A 99 8.68 9.07 -21.74
CA LYS A 99 9.06 10.39 -21.21
C LYS A 99 9.85 10.30 -19.89
N ALA A 100 10.14 9.10 -19.39
CA ALA A 100 10.95 8.93 -18.20
C ALA A 100 12.38 9.49 -18.41
N HIS A 101 12.78 10.45 -17.57
CA HIS A 101 14.03 11.21 -17.77
C HIS A 101 15.23 10.66 -16.99
N ARG A 102 15.00 9.75 -16.03
CA ARG A 102 16.07 9.22 -15.18
C ARG A 102 16.88 8.21 -15.97
N LYS A 103 18.20 8.38 -16.00
CA LYS A 103 19.14 7.46 -16.67
C LYS A 103 19.03 6.00 -16.19
N GLU A 104 18.59 5.79 -14.96
CA GLU A 104 18.38 4.45 -14.41
C GLU A 104 17.11 3.79 -15.00
N ILE A 105 16.17 4.55 -15.54
CA ILE A 105 14.97 4.03 -16.21
C ILE A 105 15.30 3.90 -17.70
N ILE A 106 15.64 2.69 -18.12
CA ILE A 106 15.88 2.33 -19.52
C ILE A 106 14.67 1.58 -20.07
N GLU A 107 14.67 1.27 -21.37
CA GLU A 107 13.66 0.40 -21.99
C GLU A 107 13.46 -0.89 -21.17
N ASN A 108 12.21 -1.35 -21.07
CA ASN A 108 11.82 -2.55 -20.33
C ASN A 108 12.16 -2.51 -18.83
N THR A 109 12.00 -1.33 -18.20
CA THR A 109 12.18 -1.15 -16.74
C THR A 109 10.84 -0.88 -16.06
N ALA A 110 10.46 -1.72 -15.10
CA ALA A 110 9.36 -1.45 -14.18
C ALA A 110 9.85 -0.77 -12.89
N ILE A 111 8.95 -0.09 -12.19
CA ILE A 111 9.26 0.68 -10.99
C ILE A 111 8.25 0.39 -9.88
N ILE A 112 8.72 -0.15 -8.76
CA ILE A 112 7.97 -0.18 -7.50
C ILE A 112 8.10 1.18 -6.84
N ARG A 113 6.96 1.88 -6.78
CA ARG A 113 6.84 3.22 -6.19
C ARG A 113 6.60 3.15 -4.69
N GLU A 114 5.93 2.08 -4.25
CA GLU A 114 5.52 1.89 -2.87
C GLU A 114 5.34 0.39 -2.61
N LEU A 115 5.92 -0.09 -1.51
CA LEU A 115 5.53 -1.34 -0.86
C LEU A 115 5.04 -0.94 0.53
N HIS A 116 3.83 -1.36 0.88
CA HIS A 116 3.27 -1.10 2.21
C HIS A 116 2.62 -2.37 2.75
N VAL A 117 2.96 -2.74 3.98
CA VAL A 117 2.32 -3.84 4.71
C VAL A 117 1.81 -3.26 6.01
N TYR A 118 0.51 -3.39 6.24
CA TYR A 118 -0.11 -2.96 7.48
C TYR A 118 0.29 -3.92 8.60
N GLY A 119 0.92 -3.36 9.64
CA GLY A 119 1.11 -4.06 10.91
C GLY A 119 -0.20 -4.17 11.68
N GLN A 120 -0.24 -5.07 12.66
CA GLN A 120 -1.36 -5.12 13.60
C GLN A 120 -1.35 -3.87 14.49
N VAL A 121 -2.54 -3.35 14.78
CA VAL A 121 -2.69 -2.34 15.83
C VAL A 121 -2.77 -3.10 17.14
N VAL A 122 -1.66 -3.13 17.88
CA VAL A 122 -1.63 -3.74 19.22
C VAL A 122 -2.25 -2.75 20.21
N PRO A 123 -3.20 -3.18 21.07
CA PRO A 123 -3.63 -2.37 22.20
C PRO A 123 -2.42 -1.97 23.06
N ILE A 124 -2.45 -0.76 23.61
CA ILE A 124 -1.36 -0.26 24.46
C ILE A 124 -1.20 -1.20 25.66
N GLY A 125 -0.06 -1.90 25.75
CA GLY A 125 0.30 -2.74 26.90
C GLY A 125 0.50 -4.24 26.62
N GLU A 126 0.14 -4.74 25.43
CA GLU A 126 0.29 -6.17 25.09
C GLU A 126 1.47 -6.41 24.12
N ARG A 127 2.18 -7.54 24.27
CA ARG A 127 3.20 -8.01 23.31
C ARG A 127 2.57 -9.01 22.35
N ASP A 128 2.71 -8.73 21.07
CA ASP A 128 2.00 -9.45 20.02
C ASP A 128 2.83 -10.61 19.42
N ALA A 129 2.54 -11.83 19.87
CA ALA A 129 3.06 -13.07 19.28
C ALA A 129 2.57 -13.31 17.85
N LYS A 130 1.48 -12.63 17.42
CA LYS A 130 0.81 -12.83 16.12
C LYS A 130 1.26 -11.85 15.03
N SER A 131 2.06 -10.83 15.37
CA SER A 131 2.90 -10.06 14.43
C SER A 131 3.74 -10.97 13.50
N TRP A 132 4.01 -12.20 13.95
CA TRP A 132 4.67 -13.25 13.18
C TRP A 132 3.88 -13.73 11.95
N GLN A 133 2.54 -13.71 11.96
CA GLN A 133 1.73 -14.17 10.83
C GLN A 133 1.81 -13.26 9.59
N HIS A 134 2.16 -11.98 9.76
CA HIS A 134 2.40 -11.06 8.64
C HIS A 134 3.84 -11.11 8.12
N LYS A 135 4.73 -11.89 8.75
CA LYS A 135 6.11 -12.10 8.28
C LYS A 135 6.08 -12.92 6.99
N GLY A 136 6.06 -12.21 5.87
CA GLY A 136 6.12 -12.82 4.53
C GLY A 136 5.22 -12.16 3.51
N ILE A 137 4.23 -11.37 3.91
CA ILE A 137 3.33 -10.69 2.95
C ILE A 137 4.09 -9.71 2.06
N GLY A 138 5.02 -8.95 2.63
CA GLY A 138 5.87 -8.06 1.85
C GLY A 138 6.69 -8.82 0.80
N ILE A 139 7.22 -10.00 1.17
CA ILE A 139 8.00 -10.85 0.25
C ILE A 139 7.09 -11.40 -0.85
N ARG A 140 5.91 -11.92 -0.49
CA ARG A 140 4.93 -12.47 -1.44
C ARG A 140 4.45 -11.42 -2.45
N LEU A 141 4.21 -10.19 -1.98
CA LEU A 141 3.85 -9.06 -2.85
C LEU A 141 4.98 -8.66 -3.79
N MET A 142 6.23 -8.66 -3.30
CA MET A 142 7.40 -8.39 -4.13
C MET A 142 7.60 -9.49 -5.18
N GLN A 143 7.45 -10.76 -4.80
CA GLN A 143 7.54 -11.90 -5.73
C GLN A 143 6.48 -11.81 -6.82
N GLU A 144 5.24 -11.46 -6.48
CA GLU A 144 4.20 -11.28 -7.49
C GLU A 144 4.49 -10.07 -8.40
N ALA A 145 5.00 -8.97 -7.85
CA ALA A 145 5.43 -7.83 -8.66
C ALA A 145 6.59 -8.19 -9.61
N GLU A 146 7.56 -8.97 -9.14
CA GLU A 146 8.66 -9.50 -9.96
C GLU A 146 8.12 -10.41 -11.09
N ARG A 147 7.19 -11.31 -10.77
CA ARG A 147 6.53 -12.20 -11.74
C ARG A 147 5.77 -11.42 -12.80
N ILE A 148 4.92 -10.47 -12.40
CA ILE A 148 4.17 -9.62 -13.34
C ILE A 148 5.12 -8.82 -14.22
N ALA A 149 6.16 -8.21 -13.63
CA ALA A 149 7.13 -7.43 -14.39
C ALA A 149 7.84 -8.29 -15.43
N LYS A 150 8.36 -9.46 -15.02
CA LYS A 150 9.14 -10.35 -15.88
C LYS A 150 8.28 -11.09 -16.91
N ASP A 151 7.25 -11.78 -16.45
CA ASP A 151 6.53 -12.77 -17.24
C ASP A 151 5.37 -12.12 -18.01
N ASP A 152 4.61 -11.21 -17.38
CA ASP A 152 3.43 -10.61 -18.01
C ASP A 152 3.79 -9.37 -18.84
N MET A 153 4.75 -8.57 -18.36
CA MET A 153 5.13 -7.28 -18.98
C MET A 153 6.47 -7.35 -19.73
N SER A 154 7.18 -8.48 -19.73
CA SER A 154 8.48 -8.65 -20.42
C SER A 154 9.55 -7.63 -20.02
N MET A 155 9.49 -7.13 -18.78
CA MET A 155 10.48 -6.22 -18.23
C MET A 155 11.77 -6.98 -17.92
N ARG A 156 12.90 -6.31 -18.09
CA ARG A 156 14.24 -6.87 -17.81
C ARG A 156 14.83 -6.36 -16.51
N LYS A 157 14.24 -5.30 -15.95
CA LYS A 157 14.71 -4.65 -14.73
C LYS A 157 13.54 -4.15 -13.90
N LEU A 158 13.66 -4.27 -12.59
CA LEU A 158 12.75 -3.73 -11.61
C LEU A 158 13.49 -2.81 -10.66
N LEU A 159 13.08 -1.55 -10.62
CA LEU A 159 13.59 -0.54 -9.70
C LEU A 159 12.64 -0.36 -8.52
N VAL A 160 13.16 -0.09 -7.33
CA VAL A 160 12.36 0.20 -6.14
C VAL A 160 12.76 1.54 -5.56
N ILE A 161 11.79 2.43 -5.39
CA ILE A 161 11.94 3.64 -4.60
C ILE A 161 11.97 3.22 -3.13
N SER A 162 13.13 3.35 -2.49
CA SER A 162 13.32 2.94 -1.09
C SER A 162 13.90 4.08 -0.25
N ALA A 163 13.38 4.22 0.97
CA ALA A 163 14.02 5.03 1.98
C ALA A 163 15.35 4.40 2.39
N VAL A 164 16.31 5.21 2.84
CA VAL A 164 17.65 4.73 3.24
C VAL A 164 17.55 3.58 4.26
N GLY A 165 16.66 3.70 5.25
CA GLY A 165 16.44 2.70 6.29
C GLY A 165 15.81 1.37 5.83
N THR A 166 15.26 1.30 4.62
CA THR A 166 14.61 0.08 4.10
C THR A 166 15.43 -0.63 3.03
N ARG A 167 16.59 -0.10 2.62
CA ARG A 167 17.46 -0.71 1.59
C ARG A 167 17.90 -2.13 1.94
N GLU A 168 18.21 -2.39 3.21
CA GLU A 168 18.68 -3.71 3.67
C GLU A 168 17.61 -4.80 3.52
N TYR A 169 16.32 -4.43 3.60
CA TYR A 169 15.22 -5.35 3.30
C TYR A 169 15.28 -5.80 1.83
N TYR A 170 15.46 -4.86 0.89
CA TYR A 170 15.53 -5.18 -0.54
C TYR A 170 16.81 -5.93 -0.91
N LYS A 171 17.95 -5.66 -0.26
CA LYS A 171 19.18 -6.45 -0.47
C LYS A 171 18.98 -7.94 -0.18
N LYS A 172 18.25 -8.26 0.89
CA LYS A 172 17.90 -9.66 1.22
C LYS A 172 17.02 -10.34 0.16
N LEU A 173 16.35 -9.56 -0.68
CA LEU A 173 15.55 -10.04 -1.82
C LEU A 173 16.35 -10.08 -3.14
N GLY A 174 17.66 -9.80 -3.09
CA GLY A 174 18.55 -9.79 -4.25
C GLY A 174 18.58 -8.48 -5.03
N TYR A 175 18.16 -7.36 -4.43
CA TYR A 175 18.30 -6.04 -5.04
C TYR A 175 19.63 -5.38 -4.67
N GLU A 176 20.19 -4.63 -5.60
CA GLU A 176 21.42 -3.85 -5.41
C GLU A 176 21.14 -2.35 -5.56
N LEU A 177 22.01 -1.50 -5.01
CA LEU A 177 21.83 -0.05 -5.11
C LEU A 177 22.22 0.44 -6.52
N GLU A 178 21.28 1.03 -7.27
CA GLU A 178 21.51 1.64 -8.59
C GLU A 178 21.01 3.09 -8.55
N GLY A 179 21.93 4.05 -8.38
CA GLY A 179 21.57 5.46 -8.20
C GLY A 179 20.70 5.67 -6.94
N PRO A 180 19.52 6.31 -7.05
CA PRO A 180 18.62 6.48 -5.91
C PRO A 180 17.72 5.26 -5.65
N TYR A 181 17.77 4.22 -6.48
CA TYR A 181 16.87 3.07 -6.44
C TYR A 181 17.56 1.81 -5.91
N MET A 182 16.76 0.84 -5.47
CA MET A 182 17.20 -0.55 -5.38
C MET A 182 16.79 -1.25 -6.68
N ALA A 183 17.71 -1.90 -7.37
CA ALA A 183 17.50 -2.51 -8.68
C ALA A 183 17.69 -4.03 -8.64
N LYS A 184 16.87 -4.74 -9.39
CA LYS A 184 17.03 -6.17 -9.68
C LYS A 184 16.83 -6.40 -11.17
N ARG A 185 17.71 -7.22 -11.77
CA ARG A 185 17.65 -7.63 -13.18
C ARG A 185 17.15 -9.07 -13.25
N PHE A 186 16.36 -9.37 -14.27
CA PHE A 186 15.68 -10.66 -14.43
C PHE A 186 16.35 -11.60 -15.41
#